data_AF-A0A0M3IX86-F1
#
_entry.id   AF-A0A0M3IX86-F1
#
_cell.length_a   1.000
_cell.length_b   1.000
_cell.length_c   1.000
_cell.angle_alpha   90.00
_cell.angle_beta   90.00
_cell.angle_gamma   90.00
#
_symmetry.space_group_name_H-M   'P 1'
#
loop_
_entity.id
_entity.type
_entity.pdbx_description
1 polymer ?
#
loop_
_entity_poly.entity_id
_entity_poly.type
_entity_poly.pdbx_seq_one_letter_code
_entity_poly.pdbx_strand_id
1 'polypeptide(L)' 'MRDDFVEGSVLVHCLAGASRSVCIVAAYILTVTNMSYANTLAYLANKRPCANPNFGFRMQLMKYAEKV' A
#
# COMPACT_ATOMS: atom_id res chain seq x y z
N MET A 1 -27.44 9.99 -21.87
CA MET A 1 -26.11 9.37 -21.93
C MET A 1 -25.74 9.07 -20.49
N ARG A 2 -25.87 7.81 -20.04
CA ARG A 2 -25.46 7.41 -18.70
C ARG A 2 -23.99 7.02 -18.82
N ASP A 3 -23.11 7.76 -18.16
CA ASP A 3 -21.75 7.31 -17.93
C ASP A 3 -21.82 6.18 -16.90
N ASP A 4 -22.00 4.95 -17.37
CA ASP A 4 -21.86 3.75 -16.56
C ASP A 4 -20.37 3.58 -16.26
N PHE A 5 -19.87 4.24 -15.21
CA PHE A 5 -18.54 3.98 -14.69
C PHE A 5 -18.45 2.50 -14.28
N VAL A 6 -17.73 1.69 -15.06
CA VAL A 6 -17.44 0.31 -14.70
C VAL A 6 -16.49 0.34 -13.51
N GLU A 7 -16.95 -0.13 -12.35
CA GLU A 7 -16.06 -0.41 -11.21
C GLU A 7 -15.02 -1.44 -11.62
N GLY A 8 -13.77 -0.99 -11.75
CA GLY A 8 -12.63 -1.83 -12.11
C GLY A 8 -11.85 -2.31 -10.89
N SER A 9 -11.12 -3.41 -11.04
CA SER A 9 -10.19 -3.93 -10.03
C SER A 9 -8.74 -3.85 -10.52
N VAL A 10 -7.81 -3.55 -9.61
CA VAL A 10 -6.37 -3.46 -9.90
C VAL A 10 -5.61 -4.52 -9.10
N LEU A 11 -4.83 -5.35 -9.80
CA LEU A 11 -3.89 -6.29 -9.19
C LEU A 11 -2.49 -5.67 -9.11
N VAL A 12 -2.00 -5.46 -7.88
CA VAL A 12 -0.61 -5.03 -7.64
C VAL A 12 0.21 -6.21 -7.14
N HIS A 13 1.21 -6.65 -7.91
CA HIS A 13 2.02 -7.82 -7.57
C HIS A 13 3.54 -7.58 -7.68
N CYS A 14 4.30 -8.45 -7.03
CA CYS A 14 5.73 -8.62 -7.23
C CYS A 14 6.06 -10.11 -7.04
N LEU A 15 7.33 -10.51 -7.17
CA LEU A 15 7.71 -11.94 -7.14
C LEU A 15 7.19 -12.69 -5.89
N ALA A 16 7.56 -12.24 -4.69
CA ALA A 16 7.14 -12.88 -3.43
C ALA A 16 5.83 -12.28 -2.85
N GLY A 17 5.35 -11.18 -3.42
CA GLY A 17 4.29 -10.38 -2.83
C GLY A 17 4.60 -9.85 -1.41
N ALA A 18 5.87 -9.78 -1.02
CA ALA A 18 6.26 -9.42 0.35
C ALA A 18 6.73 -7.96 0.50
N SER A 19 7.44 -7.44 -0.50
CA SER A 19 8.16 -6.16 -0.36
C SER A 19 7.71 -5.10 -1.36
N ARG A 20 8.00 -5.27 -2.66
CA ARG A 20 7.73 -4.22 -3.69
C ARG A 20 6.25 -3.89 -3.83
N SER A 21 5.39 -4.89 -4.05
CA SER A 21 3.95 -4.69 -4.17
C SER A 21 3.34 -4.12 -2.88
N VAL A 22 3.75 -4.64 -1.73
CA VAL A 22 3.31 -4.14 -0.42
C VAL A 22 3.66 -2.66 -0.24
N CYS A 23 4.85 -2.24 -0.71
CA CYS A 23 5.25 -0.84 -0.65
C CYS A 23 4.34 0.08 -1.48
N ILE A 24 3.98 -0.34 -2.71
CA ILE A 24 3.08 0.44 -3.57
C ILE A 24 1.67 0.50 -2.97
N VAL A 25 1.15 -0.62 -2.46
CA VAL A 25 -0.17 -0.64 -1.81
C VAL A 25 -0.17 0.19 -0.53
N ALA A 26 0.90 0.16 0.26
CA ALA A 26 1.04 1.00 1.45
C ALA A 26 1.03 2.49 1.09
N ALA A 27 1.82 2.90 0.09
CA ALA A 27 1.81 4.27 -0.39
C ALA A 27 0.41 4.70 -0.85
N TYR A 28 -0.28 3.86 -1.62
CA TYR A 28 -1.66 4.15 -2.05
C TYR A 28 -2.62 4.35 -0.88
N ILE A 29 -2.62 3.45 0.11
CA ILE A 29 -3.47 3.58 1.31
C ILE A 29 -3.16 4.87 2.06
N LEU A 30 -1.88 5.21 2.23
CA LEU A 30 -1.47 6.47 2.86
C LEU A 30 -1.99 7.69 2.10
N THR A 31 -2.05 7.65 0.77
CA THR A 31 -2.53 8.76 -0.06
C THR A 31 -4.04 8.94 0.00
N VAL A 32 -4.80 7.84 -0.02
CA VAL A 32 -6.27 7.90 -0.22
C VAL A 32 -7.06 7.79 1.08
N THR A 33 -6.38 7.64 2.21
CA THR A 33 -6.99 7.52 3.54
C THR A 33 -6.21 8.34 4.57
N ASN A 34 -6.80 8.56 5.74
CA ASN A 34 -6.12 9.22 6.88
C ASN A 34 -5.36 8.23 7.77
N MET A 35 -4.96 7.05 7.25
CA MET A 35 -4.24 6.06 8.04
C MET A 35 -2.79 6.51 8.28
N SER A 36 -2.30 6.33 9.51
CA SER A 36 -0.87 6.54 9.80
C SER A 36 -0.01 5.47 9.12
N TYR A 37 1.29 5.75 8.94
CA TYR A 37 2.28 4.76 8.49
C TYR A 37 2.23 3.46 9.29
N ALA A 38 2.18 3.55 10.62
CA ALA A 38 2.11 2.39 11.51
C ALA A 38 0.83 1.58 11.30
N ASN A 39 -0.33 2.26 11.24
CA ASN A 39 -1.63 1.60 11.03
C ASN A 39 -1.72 0.97 9.64
N THR A 40 -1.15 1.61 8.62
CA THR A 40 -1.12 1.08 7.25
C THR A 40 -0.34 -0.23 7.17
N LEU A 41 0.85 -0.28 7.80
CA LEU A 41 1.64 -1.51 7.82
C LEU A 41 0.99 -2.62 8.66
N ALA A 42 0.37 -2.28 9.78
CA ALA A 42 -0.38 -3.24 10.60
C ALA A 42 -1.57 -3.81 9.82
N TYR A 43 -2.32 -2.96 9.12
CA TYR A 43 -3.43 -3.38 8.25
C TYR A 43 -2.97 -4.32 7.13
N LEU A 44 -1.87 -3.98 6.45
CA LEU A 44 -1.31 -4.83 5.39
C LEU A 44 -0.79 -6.16 5.92
N ALA A 45 -0.14 -6.19 7.10
CA ALA A 45 0.29 -7.42 7.74
C ALA A 45 -0.89 -8.31 8.14
N ASN A 46 -2.01 -7.72 8.59
CA ASN A 46 -3.24 -8.45 8.90
C ASN A 46 -3.87 -9.08 7.64
N LYS A 47 -3.92 -8.34 6.52
CA LYS A 47 -4.49 -8.84 5.25
C LYS A 47 -3.55 -9.78 4.50
N ARG A 48 -2.24 -9.60 4.65
CA ARG A 48 -1.20 -10.39 3.99
C ARG A 48 -0.05 -10.66 4.99
N PRO A 49 -0.06 -11.81 5.69
CA PRO A 49 0.93 -12.11 6.73
C PRO A 49 2.41 -12.08 6.27
N CYS A 50 2.68 -12.30 4.98
CA CYS A 50 4.05 -12.19 4.43
C CYS A 50 4.45 -10.74 4.08
N ALA A 51 3.61 -9.75 4.36
CA ALA A 51 3.89 -8.35 4.09
C ALA A 51 5.06 -7.88 4.95
N ASN A 52 6.21 -7.73 4.32
CA ASN A 52 7.43 -7.31 4.96
C ASN A 52 8.29 -6.52 3.97
N PRO A 53 7.97 -5.22 3.75
CA PRO A 53 8.86 -4.36 2.99
C PRO A 53 10.26 -4.38 3.58
N ASN A 54 11.27 -4.45 2.72
CA ASN A 54 12.65 -4.34 3.17
C ASN A 54 12.90 -2.99 3.86
N PHE A 55 13.99 -2.90 4.62
CA PHE A 55 14.32 -1.71 5.40
C PHE A 55 14.35 -0.42 4.56
N GLY A 56 14.96 -0.46 3.36
CA GLY A 56 15.02 0.70 2.47
C GLY A 56 13.65 1.23 2.07
N PHE A 57 12.72 0.34 1.70
CA PHE A 57 11.35 0.71 1.39
C PHE A 57 10.56 1.21 2.60
N ARG A 58 10.79 0.65 3.80
CA ARG A 58 10.18 1.18 5.04
C ARG A 58 10.61 2.63 5.30
N MET A 59 11.89 2.93 5.12
CA MET A 59 12.39 4.30 5.26
C MET A 59 11.82 5.25 4.20
N GLN A 60 11.70 4.79 2.95
CA GLN A 60 11.08 5.58 1.89
C GLN A 60 9.58 5.82 2.15
N LEU A 61 8.85 4.82 2.63
CA LEU A 61 7.44 4.95 3.00
C LEU A 61 7.23 5.89 4.18
N MET A 62 8.09 5.83 5.19
CA MET A 62 8.02 6.74 6.33
C MET A 62 8.20 8.19 5.89
N LYS A 63 9.23 8.46 5.06
CA LYS A 63 9.45 9.79 4.44
C LYS A 63 8.31 10.21 3.51
N TYR A 64 7.64 9.26 2.87
CA TYR A 64 6.48 9.53 2.03
C TYR A 64 5.27 9.93 2.89
N ALA A 65 5.04 9.24 4.01
CA ALA A 65 3.94 9.49 4.93
C ALA A 65 4.00 10.89 5.59
N GLU A 66 5.17 11.54 5.62
CA GLU A 66 5.31 12.92 6.08
C GLU A 66 4.80 13.96 5.06
N LYS A 67 4.58 13.54 3.80
CA LYS A 67 4.21 14.41 2.67
C LYS A 67 2.76 14.26 2.23
N VAL A 68 2.05 13.27 2.75
CA VAL A 68 0.65 12.98 2.42
C VAL A 68 -0.25 13.15 3.62
#